data_AF-A0A2V5UAU8-F1
#
_entry.id   AF-A0A2V5UAU8-F1
#
_cell.length_a   1.000
_cell.length_b   1.000
_cell.length_c   1.000
_cell.angle_alpha   90.00
_cell.angle_beta   90.00
_cell.angle_gamma   90.00
#
_symmetry.space_group_name_H-M   'P 1'
#
loop_
_entity.id
_entity.type
_entity.pdbx_description
1 polymer ?
#
loop_
_entity_poly.entity_id
_entity_poly.type
_entity_poly.pdbx_seq_one_letter_code
_entity_poly.pdbx_strand_id
1 'polypeptide(L)'
;MNEAAAFDTLTRLNIKGLMQTRTVTILFVMAIGVFLSAGALAAQPSEAPGSHEADHEVYSPSVTPAIYLVNFIILYMANPDLAAYMPAYKAPIPQPLVDCLEQNPMGCPWADYRQYFDEQVIDHRNCFWPDMCQEDPRWAHLAPRKVTRPEQINEPLERRRADQLAHILGIDESMIFTDAQYHCVIGTPPRDPDREIIFRCIYNLTNSNGNAAIPLSSYGLNITDQGDVRSICAHCAPCLEFNALFEGRLEEIFAECGCLDKFLRVLAETQLPQFIEDGQLCQQSGGTACLIETNCAGNGH
;
A
#
# COMPACT_ATOMS: atom_id res chain seq x y z
N MET A 1 -37.17 29.32 24.35
CA MET A 1 -36.02 30.07 23.80
C MET A 1 -34.78 29.37 24.32
N ASN A 2 -33.97 28.85 23.39
CA ASN A 2 -33.33 27.54 23.48
C ASN A 2 -31.90 27.59 24.05
N GLU A 3 -31.62 26.76 25.06
CA GLU A 3 -30.26 26.42 25.54
C GLU A 3 -29.45 25.58 24.52
N ALA A 4 -30.07 25.11 23.44
CA ALA A 4 -29.42 24.29 22.41
C ALA A 4 -28.44 25.06 21.48
N ALA A 5 -28.47 26.40 21.47
CA ALA A 5 -27.60 27.19 20.59
C ALA A 5 -26.24 27.57 21.22
N ALA A 6 -26.11 27.49 22.55
CA ALA A 6 -24.89 27.87 23.25
C ALA A 6 -23.81 26.77 23.23
N PHE A 7 -24.22 25.50 23.14
CA PHE A 7 -23.30 24.36 23.13
C PHE A 7 -22.59 24.18 21.77
N ASP A 8 -23.24 24.57 20.66
CA ASP A 8 -22.70 24.44 19.30
C ASP A 8 -21.58 25.46 19.00
N THR A 9 -21.58 26.60 19.70
CA THR A 9 -20.59 27.67 19.47
C THR A 9 -19.29 27.43 20.25
N LEU A 10 -19.38 26.78 21.43
CA LEU A 10 -18.22 26.51 22.28
C LEU A 10 -17.37 25.34 21.77
N THR A 11 -17.98 24.35 21.10
CA THR A 11 -17.25 23.24 20.45
C THR A 11 -16.52 23.72 19.18
N ARG A 12 -17.12 24.63 18.39
CA ARG A 12 -16.48 25.24 17.21
C ARG A 12 -15.32 26.19 17.54
N LEU A 13 -15.35 26.86 18.69
CA LEU A 13 -14.28 27.77 19.12
C LEU A 13 -13.05 27.03 19.68
N ASN A 14 -13.23 25.81 20.20
CA ASN A 14 -12.11 25.02 20.75
C ASN A 14 -11.33 24.24 19.67
N ILE A 15 -12.00 23.83 18.58
CA ILE A 15 -11.33 23.20 17.41
C ILE A 15 -10.42 24.19 16.67
N LYS A 16 -10.81 25.46 16.57
CA LYS A 16 -9.94 26.53 16.04
C LYS A 16 -8.74 26.81 16.95
N GLY A 17 -8.90 26.71 18.28
CA GLY A 17 -7.83 26.96 19.24
C GLY A 17 -6.72 25.91 19.22
N LEU A 18 -7.06 24.64 18.98
CA LEU A 18 -6.08 23.55 18.87
C LEU A 18 -5.25 23.64 17.57
N MET A 19 -5.82 24.21 16.50
CA MET A 19 -5.09 24.52 15.27
C MET A 19 -4.23 25.79 15.37
N GLN A 20 -4.54 26.71 16.29
CA GLN A 20 -3.90 28.04 16.30
C GLN A 20 -2.60 28.11 17.12
N THR A 21 -2.31 27.13 17.98
CA THR A 21 -1.05 27.08 18.76
C THR A 21 0.07 26.27 18.11
N ARG A 22 -0.16 25.71 16.92
CA ARG A 22 0.88 25.15 16.03
C ARG A 22 0.81 25.76 14.62
N THR A 23 0.45 27.04 14.54
CA THR A 23 0.42 27.81 13.28
C THR A 23 1.82 28.29 12.86
N VAL A 24 2.80 27.41 12.85
CA VAL A 24 4.02 27.57 12.06
C VAL A 24 4.42 26.15 11.66
N THR A 25 4.46 25.89 10.34
CA THR A 25 4.97 24.67 9.71
C THR A 25 3.99 23.49 9.47
N ILE A 26 2.71 23.73 9.15
CA ILE A 26 1.91 22.76 8.36
C ILE A 26 1.17 23.54 7.28
N LEU A 27 1.93 24.02 6.30
CA LEU A 27 1.44 24.68 5.09
C LEU A 27 2.44 24.36 3.99
N PHE A 28 2.61 23.06 3.70
CA PHE A 28 3.56 22.58 2.68
C PHE A 28 3.18 21.24 2.02
N VAL A 29 1.89 20.86 1.96
CA VAL A 29 1.46 19.66 1.18
C VAL A 29 0.54 20.02 0.00
N MET A 30 0.35 21.29 -0.30
CA MET A 30 -0.42 21.73 -1.47
C MET A 30 0.51 22.44 -2.46
N ALA A 31 1.30 21.65 -3.20
CA ALA A 31 1.83 21.91 -4.55
C ALA A 31 3.09 21.09 -4.83
N ILE A 32 2.95 19.81 -5.19
CA ILE A 32 3.90 19.18 -6.10
C ILE A 32 3.09 18.72 -7.30
N GLY A 33 2.99 19.64 -8.26
CA GLY A 33 2.47 19.33 -9.59
C GLY A 33 3.34 18.24 -10.23
N VAL A 34 2.67 17.22 -10.75
CA VAL A 34 3.24 16.16 -11.57
C VAL A 34 3.98 16.81 -12.76
N PHE A 35 5.31 16.71 -12.75
CA PHE A 35 6.11 16.92 -13.95
C PHE A 35 5.94 15.69 -14.86
N LEU A 36 5.23 15.87 -15.96
CA LEU A 36 5.28 15.00 -17.12
C LEU A 36 6.65 15.20 -17.81
N SER A 37 7.60 14.28 -17.60
CA SER A 37 8.73 14.11 -18.51
C SER A 37 8.52 12.86 -19.36
N ALA A 38 7.96 13.06 -20.56
CA ALA A 38 8.06 12.13 -21.66
C ALA A 38 9.52 12.11 -22.15
N GLY A 39 10.30 11.15 -21.66
CA GLY A 39 11.59 10.80 -22.24
C GLY A 39 11.42 9.60 -23.17
N ALA A 40 11.55 9.82 -24.47
CA ALA A 40 11.67 8.73 -25.43
C ALA A 40 13.03 8.02 -25.21
N LEU A 41 13.02 6.83 -24.63
CA LEU A 41 14.18 5.95 -24.60
C LEU A 41 14.06 4.97 -25.76
N ALA A 42 15.03 5.06 -26.67
CA ALA A 42 15.23 4.12 -27.76
C ALA A 42 15.50 2.72 -27.19
N ALA A 43 14.69 1.75 -27.62
CA ALA A 43 14.89 0.34 -27.31
C ALA A 43 16.25 -0.12 -27.86
N GLN A 44 17.13 -0.59 -26.98
CA GLN A 44 18.27 -1.41 -27.38
C GLN A 44 17.83 -2.89 -27.44
N PRO A 45 18.33 -3.66 -28.43
CA PRO A 45 17.96 -5.05 -28.59
C PRO A 45 18.53 -5.91 -27.45
N SER A 46 17.65 -6.70 -26.83
CA SER A 46 17.98 -7.72 -25.84
C SER A 46 18.75 -8.87 -26.50
N GLU A 47 19.97 -9.11 -26.03
CA GLU A 47 20.70 -10.35 -26.27
C GLU A 47 20.16 -11.47 -25.37
N ALA A 48 20.15 -12.70 -25.90
CA ALA A 48 19.61 -13.90 -25.28
C ALA A 48 20.31 -14.27 -23.94
N PRO A 49 19.63 -15.03 -23.06
CA PRO A 49 19.96 -15.11 -21.64
C PRO A 49 21.20 -15.98 -21.39
N GLY A 50 22.33 -15.31 -21.14
CA GLY A 50 23.35 -15.85 -20.25
C GLY A 50 22.81 -15.87 -18.83
N SER A 51 23.13 -16.89 -18.05
CA SER A 51 22.77 -17.07 -16.65
C SER A 51 23.43 -16.02 -15.75
N HIS A 52 23.08 -14.75 -15.93
CA HIS A 52 23.34 -13.71 -14.95
C HIS A 52 22.50 -14.04 -13.73
N GLU A 53 23.16 -14.56 -12.70
CA GLU A 53 22.66 -14.53 -11.33
C GLU A 53 22.26 -13.07 -11.09
N ALA A 54 20.95 -12.78 -11.06
CA ALA A 54 20.49 -11.42 -10.87
C ALA A 54 21.03 -10.96 -9.50
N ASP A 55 21.86 -9.92 -9.49
CA ASP A 55 22.40 -9.32 -8.25
C ASP A 55 21.31 -8.60 -7.42
N HIS A 56 20.08 -8.64 -7.92
CA HIS A 56 18.93 -7.91 -7.43
C HIS A 56 17.70 -8.80 -7.32
N GLU A 57 16.89 -8.56 -6.30
CA GLU A 57 15.52 -9.04 -6.21
C GLU A 57 14.54 -7.89 -6.42
N VAL A 58 13.48 -8.13 -7.18
CA VAL A 58 12.48 -7.11 -7.55
C VAL A 58 11.20 -7.32 -6.76
N TYR A 59 10.64 -6.24 -6.21
CA TYR A 59 9.39 -6.25 -5.44
C TYR A 59 8.45 -5.11 -5.87
N SER A 60 7.15 -5.25 -5.62
CA SER A 60 6.25 -4.09 -5.63
C SER A 60 6.53 -3.20 -4.40
N PRO A 61 6.46 -1.86 -4.52
CA PRO A 61 6.52 -0.94 -3.38
C PRO A 61 5.54 -1.30 -2.25
N SER A 62 4.40 -1.93 -2.55
CA SER A 62 3.40 -2.25 -1.53
C SER A 62 3.85 -3.20 -0.41
N VAL A 63 4.95 -3.94 -0.61
CA VAL A 63 5.57 -4.80 0.40
C VAL A 63 6.85 -4.19 0.99
N THR A 64 7.17 -2.94 0.67
CA THR A 64 8.22 -2.17 1.35
C THR A 64 7.69 -1.66 2.68
N PRO A 65 8.56 -1.37 3.67
CA PRO A 65 8.11 -1.18 5.04
C PRO A 65 7.13 -0.02 5.22
N ALA A 66 7.49 1.19 4.76
CA ALA A 66 6.64 2.38 4.89
C ALA A 66 5.26 2.16 4.26
N ILE A 67 5.23 1.74 2.99
CA ILE A 67 3.98 1.58 2.23
C ILE A 67 3.13 0.45 2.82
N TYR A 68 3.73 -0.67 3.21
CA TYR A 68 3.01 -1.74 3.89
C TYR A 68 2.34 -1.24 5.18
N LEU A 69 3.06 -0.44 5.99
CA LEU A 69 2.52 0.08 7.24
C LEU A 69 1.42 1.13 7.02
N VAL A 70 1.53 1.98 5.99
CA VAL A 70 0.43 2.86 5.55
C VAL A 70 -0.82 2.04 5.22
N ASN A 71 -0.66 1.05 4.34
CA ASN A 71 -1.75 0.17 3.91
C ASN A 71 -2.37 -0.56 5.10
N PHE A 72 -1.54 -1.06 6.02
CA PHE A 72 -2.00 -1.74 7.22
C PHE A 72 -2.81 -0.82 8.13
N ILE A 73 -2.33 0.40 8.42
CA ILE A 73 -3.04 1.34 9.29
C ILE A 73 -4.42 1.69 8.70
N ILE A 74 -4.48 2.00 7.41
CA ILE A 74 -5.73 2.36 6.72
C ILE A 74 -6.69 1.16 6.72
N LEU A 75 -6.21 -0.04 6.36
CA LEU A 75 -7.02 -1.25 6.34
C LEU A 75 -7.52 -1.63 7.73
N TYR A 76 -6.67 -1.55 8.76
CA TYR A 76 -7.04 -1.95 10.11
C TYR A 76 -8.02 -0.95 10.73
N MET A 77 -7.83 0.36 10.49
CA MET A 77 -8.82 1.39 10.84
C MET A 77 -10.16 1.10 10.17
N ALA A 78 -10.16 0.72 8.89
CA ALA A 78 -11.39 0.48 8.13
C ALA A 78 -12.09 -0.83 8.52
N ASN A 79 -11.36 -1.94 8.58
CA ASN A 79 -11.84 -3.26 8.93
C ASN A 79 -10.65 -4.16 9.35
N PRO A 80 -10.48 -4.43 10.65
CA PRO A 80 -9.38 -5.26 11.15
C PRO A 80 -9.33 -6.69 10.60
N ASP A 81 -10.47 -7.28 10.20
CA ASP A 81 -10.48 -8.62 9.58
C ASP A 81 -9.87 -8.58 8.18
N LEU A 82 -10.01 -7.48 7.45
CA LEU A 82 -9.35 -7.31 6.16
C LEU A 82 -7.85 -7.08 6.29
N ALA A 83 -7.43 -6.29 7.28
CA ALA A 83 -6.00 -6.12 7.58
C ALA A 83 -5.32 -7.45 7.93
N ALA A 84 -6.05 -8.40 8.53
CA ALA A 84 -5.55 -9.75 8.80
C ALA A 84 -5.22 -10.56 7.53
N TYR A 85 -5.78 -10.18 6.37
CA TYR A 85 -5.49 -10.78 5.08
C TYR A 85 -4.34 -10.10 4.31
N MET A 86 -3.68 -9.08 4.88
CA MET A 86 -2.41 -8.60 4.32
C MET A 86 -1.34 -9.69 4.37
N PRO A 87 -0.32 -9.67 3.50
CA PRO A 87 0.68 -10.72 3.45
C PRO A 87 1.59 -10.69 4.69
N ALA A 88 1.78 -11.83 5.36
CA ALA A 88 2.76 -11.98 6.43
C ALA A 88 4.21 -12.00 5.91
N TYR A 89 4.38 -12.34 4.64
CA TYR A 89 5.66 -12.50 3.98
C TYR A 89 5.70 -11.84 2.61
N LYS A 90 6.88 -11.36 2.21
CA LYS A 90 7.17 -10.85 0.86
C LYS A 90 8.02 -11.84 0.07
N ALA A 91 7.73 -11.94 -1.22
CA ALA A 91 8.47 -12.75 -2.17
C ALA A 91 8.86 -11.90 -3.38
N PRO A 92 10.04 -12.13 -3.99
CA PRO A 92 10.45 -11.38 -5.17
C PRO A 92 9.58 -11.76 -6.37
N ILE A 93 9.37 -10.83 -7.29
CA ILE A 93 8.60 -11.07 -8.51
C ILE A 93 9.47 -11.89 -9.48
N PRO A 94 8.94 -12.95 -10.13
CA PRO A 94 9.71 -13.71 -11.10
C PRO A 94 10.22 -12.84 -12.24
N GLN A 95 11.50 -12.96 -12.59
CA GLN A 95 12.16 -12.09 -13.57
C GLN A 95 11.44 -12.00 -14.93
N PRO A 96 10.93 -13.11 -15.54
CA PRO A 96 10.20 -13.01 -16.80
C PRO A 96 8.97 -12.10 -16.72
N LEU A 97 8.32 -12.03 -15.56
CA LEU A 97 7.21 -11.11 -15.34
C LEU A 97 7.69 -9.68 -15.11
N VAL A 98 8.81 -9.47 -14.42
CA VAL A 98 9.43 -8.14 -14.29
C VAL A 98 9.68 -7.54 -15.67
N ASP A 99 10.37 -8.27 -16.55
CA ASP A 99 10.69 -7.82 -17.91
C ASP A 99 9.42 -7.45 -18.70
N CYS A 100 8.34 -8.21 -18.49
CA CYS A 100 7.06 -7.92 -19.12
C CYS A 100 6.41 -6.66 -18.56
N LEU A 101 6.39 -6.48 -17.23
CA LEU A 101 5.73 -5.35 -16.57
C LEU A 101 6.45 -4.03 -16.86
N GLU A 102 7.76 -4.03 -17.01
CA GLU A 102 8.52 -2.85 -17.44
C GLU A 102 8.10 -2.38 -18.84
N GLN A 103 7.84 -3.33 -19.74
CA GLN A 103 7.37 -3.05 -21.11
C GLN A 103 5.87 -2.77 -21.16
N ASN A 104 5.09 -3.38 -20.25
CA ASN A 104 3.63 -3.33 -20.19
C ASN A 104 3.14 -2.99 -18.78
N PRO A 105 3.29 -1.74 -18.30
CA PRO A 105 2.97 -1.37 -16.93
C PRO A 105 1.50 -1.60 -16.52
N MET A 106 0.59 -1.64 -17.50
CA MET A 106 -0.84 -1.89 -17.24
C MET A 106 -1.14 -3.36 -16.90
N GLY A 107 -0.22 -4.27 -17.20
CA GLY A 107 -0.31 -5.68 -16.85
C GLY A 107 0.16 -6.61 -17.96
N CYS A 108 0.36 -7.87 -17.56
CA CYS A 108 0.78 -8.97 -18.42
C CYS A 108 -0.20 -10.14 -18.27
N PRO A 109 -0.54 -10.89 -19.33
CA PRO A 109 -1.52 -11.99 -19.24
C PRO A 109 -1.12 -13.04 -18.20
N TRP A 110 -1.92 -13.22 -17.14
CA TRP A 110 -1.57 -14.15 -16.05
C TRP A 110 -1.32 -15.58 -16.53
N ALA A 111 -2.06 -16.03 -17.54
CA ALA A 111 -1.95 -17.36 -18.10
C ALA A 111 -0.54 -17.69 -18.60
N ASP A 112 0.19 -16.70 -19.10
CA ASP A 112 1.53 -16.87 -19.67
C ASP A 112 2.62 -16.91 -18.59
N TYR A 113 2.37 -16.27 -17.44
CA TYR A 113 3.38 -16.08 -16.38
C TYR A 113 3.18 -16.97 -15.16
N ARG A 114 2.00 -17.58 -14.97
CA ARG A 114 1.68 -18.37 -13.77
C ARG A 114 2.73 -19.44 -13.42
N GLN A 115 3.31 -20.08 -14.44
CA GLN A 115 4.30 -21.15 -14.25
C GLN A 115 5.55 -20.68 -13.49
N TYR A 116 5.94 -19.42 -13.67
CA TYR A 116 7.13 -18.87 -13.01
C TYR A 116 6.94 -18.63 -11.51
N PHE A 117 5.68 -18.56 -11.05
CA PHE A 117 5.37 -18.53 -9.62
C PHE A 117 5.42 -19.93 -9.02
N ASP A 118 4.95 -20.94 -9.75
CA ASP A 118 4.97 -22.35 -9.31
C ASP A 118 6.41 -22.91 -9.23
N GLU A 119 7.29 -22.45 -10.11
CA GLU A 119 8.69 -22.89 -10.23
C GLU A 119 9.68 -22.03 -9.44
N GLN A 120 9.19 -21.03 -8.70
CA GLN A 120 10.04 -20.03 -8.06
C GLN A 120 11.01 -20.66 -7.05
N VAL A 121 12.31 -20.42 -7.25
CA VAL A 121 13.36 -20.80 -6.31
C VAL A 121 13.49 -19.71 -5.24
N ILE A 122 13.45 -20.12 -3.96
CA ILE A 122 13.63 -19.19 -2.85
C ILE A 122 15.10 -18.90 -2.69
N ASP A 123 15.46 -17.65 -2.94
CA ASP A 123 16.79 -17.12 -2.71
C ASP A 123 16.95 -16.71 -1.24
N HIS A 124 18.04 -17.16 -0.61
CA HIS A 124 18.36 -16.88 0.79
C HIS A 124 19.40 -15.76 0.95
N ARG A 125 19.84 -15.10 -0.13
CA ARG A 125 20.72 -13.94 -0.06
C ARG A 125 20.08 -12.83 0.76
N ASN A 126 20.92 -12.12 1.50
CA ASN A 126 20.52 -10.91 2.21
C ASN A 126 20.44 -9.77 1.21
N CYS A 127 19.23 -9.27 1.01
CA CYS A 127 18.96 -8.14 0.12
C CYS A 127 18.48 -6.94 0.93
N PHE A 128 18.90 -5.76 0.50
CA PHE A 128 18.63 -4.49 1.15
C PHE A 128 17.81 -3.60 0.24
N TRP A 129 16.84 -2.89 0.82
CA TRP A 129 16.10 -1.87 0.10
C TRP A 129 17.03 -0.71 -0.30
N PRO A 130 16.78 -0.06 -1.44
CA PRO A 130 17.47 1.19 -1.77
C PRO A 130 17.14 2.24 -0.70
N ASP A 131 18.02 3.24 -0.52
CA ASP A 131 17.93 4.20 0.59
C ASP A 131 16.56 4.87 0.72
N MET A 132 15.90 5.20 -0.41
CA MET A 132 14.56 5.82 -0.39
C MET A 132 13.41 4.89 0.01
N CYS A 133 13.66 3.59 0.12
CA CYS A 133 12.72 2.56 0.56
C CYS A 133 13.11 1.93 1.89
N GLN A 134 14.21 2.39 2.50
CA GLN A 134 14.58 2.01 3.86
C GLN A 134 13.71 2.77 4.87
N GLU A 135 13.50 2.15 6.01
CA GLU A 135 12.67 2.67 7.09
C GLU A 135 13.45 2.56 8.40
N ASP A 136 13.11 3.35 9.42
CA ASP A 136 13.68 3.21 10.76
C ASP A 136 13.60 1.73 11.20
N PRO A 137 14.72 1.09 11.62
CA PRO A 137 14.72 -0.31 12.06
C PRO A 137 13.66 -0.65 13.11
N ARG A 138 13.24 0.34 13.91
CA ARG A 138 12.13 0.24 14.86
C ARG A 138 10.78 -0.08 14.20
N TRP A 139 10.58 0.30 12.94
CA TRP A 139 9.35 0.02 12.19
C TRP A 139 9.57 -1.01 11.09
N ALA A 140 10.76 -1.05 10.48
CA ALA A 140 11.07 -1.93 9.36
C ALA A 140 10.79 -3.43 9.63
N HIS A 141 10.98 -3.88 10.88
CA HIS A 141 10.75 -5.27 11.28
C HIS A 141 9.26 -5.65 11.42
N LEU A 142 8.36 -4.67 11.38
CA LEU A 142 6.91 -4.87 11.43
C LEU A 142 6.30 -5.15 10.04
N ALA A 143 7.05 -4.89 8.98
CA ALA A 143 6.67 -5.19 7.60
C ALA A 143 6.80 -6.70 7.29
N PRO A 144 6.30 -7.17 6.13
CA PRO A 144 6.34 -8.58 5.77
C PRO A 144 7.77 -9.09 5.69
N ARG A 145 7.99 -10.26 6.29
CA ARG A 145 9.31 -10.88 6.30
C ARG A 145 9.60 -11.50 4.93
N LYS A 146 10.86 -11.58 4.53
CA LYS A 146 11.23 -12.33 3.34
C LYS A 146 10.82 -13.81 3.51
N VAL A 147 10.24 -14.39 2.47
CA VAL A 147 9.93 -15.83 2.43
C VAL A 147 11.21 -16.66 2.59
N THR A 148 11.11 -17.73 3.36
CA THR A 148 12.19 -18.72 3.51
C THR A 148 11.74 -20.12 3.10
N ARG A 149 10.44 -20.35 2.96
CA ARG A 149 9.85 -21.63 2.52
C ARG A 149 8.62 -21.38 1.63
N PRO A 150 8.33 -22.23 0.64
CA PRO A 150 7.26 -21.96 -0.34
C PRO A 150 5.87 -21.79 0.28
N GLU A 151 5.58 -22.52 1.37
CA GLU A 151 4.29 -22.45 2.07
C GLU A 151 3.98 -21.08 2.70
N GLN A 152 4.97 -20.20 2.83
CA GLN A 152 4.80 -18.85 3.36
C GLN A 152 4.29 -17.86 2.31
N ILE A 153 4.40 -18.20 1.03
CA ILE A 153 3.94 -17.35 -0.07
C ILE A 153 2.42 -17.18 0.05
N ASN A 154 2.00 -15.93 0.11
CA ASN A 154 0.63 -15.48 0.33
C ASN A 154 -0.01 -15.96 1.66
N GLU A 155 0.79 -16.37 2.65
CA GLU A 155 0.30 -16.59 4.02
C GLU A 155 -0.24 -15.25 4.55
N PRO A 156 -1.51 -15.20 5.02
CA PRO A 156 -2.07 -13.98 5.58
C PRO A 156 -1.39 -13.63 6.91
N LEU A 157 -1.44 -12.36 7.30
CA LEU A 157 -0.92 -11.85 8.58
C LEU A 157 -1.60 -12.54 9.77
N GLU A 158 -2.88 -12.90 9.61
CA GLU A 158 -3.77 -13.43 10.63
C GLU A 158 -4.19 -12.39 11.68
N ARG A 159 -5.40 -12.60 12.24
CA ARG A 159 -6.05 -11.64 13.12
C ARG A 159 -5.21 -11.27 14.33
N ARG A 160 -4.65 -12.27 15.01
CA ARG A 160 -3.85 -12.05 16.23
C ARG A 160 -2.61 -11.19 15.97
N ARG A 161 -1.89 -11.41 14.86
CA ARG A 161 -0.70 -10.60 14.53
C ARG A 161 -1.12 -9.21 14.06
N ALA A 162 -2.24 -9.08 13.34
CA ALA A 162 -2.80 -7.79 12.99
C ALA A 162 -3.14 -6.96 14.24
N ASP A 163 -3.85 -7.52 15.22
CA ASP A 163 -4.19 -6.79 16.46
C ASP A 163 -2.94 -6.36 17.23
N GLN A 164 -1.90 -7.21 17.27
CA GLN A 164 -0.62 -6.88 17.90
C GLN A 164 0.10 -5.75 17.16
N LEU A 165 0.12 -5.79 15.82
CA LEU A 165 0.73 -4.75 15.00
C LEU A 165 0.00 -3.42 15.18
N ALA A 166 -1.33 -3.42 15.15
CA ALA A 166 -2.14 -2.23 15.38
C ALA A 166 -1.86 -1.59 16.74
N HIS A 167 -1.74 -2.41 17.80
CA HIS A 167 -1.38 -1.92 19.13
C HIS A 167 0.01 -1.28 19.17
N ILE A 168 1.01 -1.88 18.52
CA ILE A 168 2.38 -1.32 18.41
C ILE A 168 2.35 0.03 17.67
N LEU A 169 1.50 0.16 16.66
CA LEU A 169 1.34 1.37 15.85
C LEU A 169 0.45 2.44 16.52
N GLY A 170 -0.03 2.18 17.74
CA GLY A 170 -0.84 3.14 18.50
C GLY A 170 -2.31 3.22 18.08
N ILE A 171 -2.82 2.25 17.31
CA ILE A 171 -4.23 2.18 16.95
C ILE A 171 -5.01 1.57 18.12
N ASP A 172 -6.04 2.27 18.58
CA ASP A 172 -6.98 1.80 19.59
C ASP A 172 -8.38 1.54 19.02
N GLU A 173 -9.26 0.88 19.80
CA GLU A 173 -10.62 0.52 19.37
C GLU A 173 -11.47 1.72 18.93
N SER A 174 -11.23 2.90 19.52
CA SER A 174 -11.99 4.09 19.20
C SER A 174 -11.58 4.74 17.89
N MET A 175 -10.46 4.34 17.29
CA MET A 175 -10.06 4.70 15.92
C MET A 175 -10.67 3.76 14.86
N ILE A 176 -11.13 2.56 15.23
CA ILE A 176 -11.62 1.56 14.27
C ILE A 176 -13.05 1.91 13.81
N PHE A 177 -13.33 1.77 12.52
CA PHE A 177 -14.67 1.97 11.96
C PHE A 177 -15.63 0.88 12.46
N THR A 178 -16.86 1.26 12.72
CA THR A 178 -17.96 0.31 12.89
C THR A 178 -18.31 -0.33 11.55
N ASP A 179 -18.98 -1.49 11.56
CA ASP A 179 -19.45 -2.15 10.32
C ASP A 179 -20.26 -1.20 9.42
N ALA A 180 -21.12 -0.38 10.01
CA ALA A 180 -21.92 0.61 9.27
C ALA A 180 -21.06 1.70 8.62
N GLN A 181 -20.04 2.20 9.34
CA GLN A 181 -19.08 3.17 8.79
C GLN A 181 -18.27 2.54 7.66
N TYR A 182 -17.74 1.34 7.87
CA TYR A 182 -16.99 0.61 6.85
C TYR A 182 -17.82 0.40 5.58
N HIS A 183 -19.05 -0.13 5.71
CA HIS A 183 -19.95 -0.36 4.58
C HIS A 183 -20.34 0.94 3.85
N CYS A 184 -20.50 2.04 4.57
CA CYS A 184 -20.72 3.35 3.96
C CYS A 184 -19.50 3.82 3.15
N VAL A 185 -18.29 3.65 3.69
CA VAL A 185 -17.03 4.06 3.04
C VAL A 185 -16.77 3.25 1.77
N ILE A 186 -16.91 1.92 1.83
CA ILE A 186 -16.70 1.09 0.63
C ILE A 186 -17.85 1.13 -0.36
N GLY A 187 -19.02 1.61 0.06
CA GLY A 187 -20.24 1.64 -0.75
C GLY A 187 -20.82 0.26 -1.08
N THR A 188 -22.07 0.28 -1.56
CA THR A 188 -22.75 -0.89 -2.11
C THR A 188 -22.94 -0.73 -3.62
N PRO A 189 -22.86 -1.81 -4.42
CA PRO A 189 -23.11 -1.72 -5.85
C PRO A 189 -24.54 -1.23 -6.18
N PRO A 190 -24.73 -0.36 -7.20
CA PRO A 190 -23.68 0.30 -7.98
C PRO A 190 -22.97 1.39 -7.17
N ARG A 191 -21.63 1.37 -7.16
CA ARG A 191 -20.81 2.36 -6.46
C ARG A 191 -20.58 3.60 -7.32
N ASP A 192 -20.42 4.75 -6.66
CA ASP A 192 -19.82 5.91 -7.30
C ASP A 192 -18.31 5.66 -7.59
N PRO A 193 -17.68 6.46 -8.47
CA PRO A 193 -16.29 6.24 -8.87
C PRO A 193 -15.29 6.22 -7.70
N ASP A 194 -15.44 7.11 -6.71
CA ASP A 194 -14.50 7.20 -5.58
C ASP A 194 -14.61 5.93 -4.72
N ARG A 195 -15.83 5.50 -4.39
CA ARG A 195 -16.05 4.27 -3.61
C ARG A 195 -15.65 3.01 -4.36
N GLU A 196 -15.75 2.98 -5.67
CA GLU A 196 -15.24 1.87 -6.49
C GLU A 196 -13.70 1.79 -6.44
N ILE A 197 -13.01 2.93 -6.47
CA ILE A 197 -11.54 3.02 -6.28
C ILE A 197 -11.16 2.49 -4.90
N ILE A 198 -11.83 2.96 -3.83
CA ILE A 198 -11.60 2.52 -2.44
C ILE A 198 -11.79 1.00 -2.33
N PHE A 199 -12.93 0.48 -2.81
CA PHE A 199 -13.24 -0.94 -2.76
C PHE A 199 -12.19 -1.79 -3.47
N ARG A 200 -11.83 -1.42 -4.72
CA ARG A 200 -10.84 -2.16 -5.51
C ARG A 200 -9.45 -2.11 -4.89
N CYS A 201 -9.04 -0.97 -4.33
CA CYS A 201 -7.75 -0.90 -3.66
C CYS A 201 -7.69 -1.80 -2.43
N ILE A 202 -8.70 -1.74 -1.55
CA ILE A 202 -8.80 -2.60 -0.36
C ILE A 202 -8.75 -4.08 -0.75
N TYR A 203 -9.50 -4.48 -1.79
CA TYR A 203 -9.50 -5.84 -2.29
C TYR A 203 -8.12 -6.27 -2.79
N ASN A 204 -7.43 -5.43 -3.56
CA ASN A 204 -6.10 -5.74 -4.10
C ASN A 204 -5.03 -5.86 -3.01
N LEU A 205 -5.09 -5.06 -1.94
CA LEU A 205 -4.13 -5.12 -0.83
C LEU A 205 -4.29 -6.36 0.06
N THR A 206 -5.45 -7.02 -0.01
CA THR A 206 -5.83 -8.12 0.89
C THR A 206 -5.94 -9.45 0.15
N ASN A 207 -5.38 -9.57 -1.05
CA ASN A 207 -5.47 -10.74 -1.92
C ASN A 207 -4.53 -11.90 -1.51
N SER A 208 -4.55 -12.30 -0.24
CA SER A 208 -3.81 -13.46 0.30
C SER A 208 -4.63 -14.76 0.23
N ASN A 209 -4.00 -15.88 0.63
CA ASN A 209 -4.68 -17.17 0.77
C ASN A 209 -5.93 -17.03 1.64
N GLY A 210 -7.06 -17.57 1.14
CA GLY A 210 -8.35 -17.53 1.83
C GLY A 210 -9.20 -16.28 1.56
N ASN A 211 -8.67 -15.26 0.86
CA ASN A 211 -9.42 -14.05 0.50
C ASN A 211 -9.46 -13.77 -1.01
N ALA A 212 -8.61 -14.43 -1.80
CA ALA A 212 -8.60 -14.32 -3.26
C ALA A 212 -8.49 -15.69 -3.94
N ALA A 213 -9.04 -15.81 -5.15
CA ALA A 213 -8.94 -17.02 -5.97
C ALA A 213 -7.51 -17.21 -6.53
N ILE A 214 -6.84 -16.11 -6.90
CA ILE A 214 -5.45 -16.08 -7.33
C ILE A 214 -4.72 -15.14 -6.36
N PRO A 215 -4.10 -15.69 -5.30
CA PRO A 215 -3.45 -14.87 -4.30
C PRO A 215 -2.07 -14.41 -4.79
N LEU A 216 -1.80 -13.11 -4.68
CA LEU A 216 -0.55 -12.48 -5.13
C LEU A 216 -0.03 -11.41 -4.17
N SER A 217 -0.57 -11.40 -2.95
CA SER A 217 -0.28 -10.39 -1.93
C SER A 217 1.20 -10.36 -1.54
N SER A 218 1.87 -11.51 -1.43
CA SER A 218 3.30 -11.56 -1.11
C SER A 218 4.20 -10.87 -2.13
N TYR A 219 3.71 -10.69 -3.36
CA TYR A 219 4.41 -10.02 -4.44
C TYR A 219 4.00 -8.54 -4.57
N GLY A 220 2.93 -8.14 -3.86
CA GLY A 220 2.30 -6.83 -4.04
C GLY A 220 1.69 -6.65 -5.43
N LEU A 221 1.17 -7.73 -6.00
CA LEU A 221 0.55 -7.76 -7.32
C LEU A 221 -0.95 -8.08 -7.21
N ASN A 222 -1.72 -7.78 -8.26
CA ASN A 222 -3.11 -8.22 -8.39
C ASN A 222 -3.44 -8.70 -9.81
N ILE A 223 -4.59 -9.36 -9.95
CA ILE A 223 -5.18 -9.68 -11.24
C ILE A 223 -6.21 -8.59 -11.61
N THR A 224 -6.15 -8.08 -12.83
CA THR A 224 -7.12 -7.13 -13.40
C THR A 224 -8.40 -7.84 -13.85
N ASP A 225 -9.43 -7.06 -14.19
CA ASP A 225 -10.68 -7.62 -14.75
C ASP A 225 -10.44 -8.32 -16.10
N GLN A 226 -9.36 -7.98 -16.79
CA GLN A 226 -8.93 -8.57 -18.06
C GLN A 226 -8.16 -9.89 -17.86
N GLY A 227 -7.82 -10.25 -16.62
CA GLY A 227 -7.00 -11.43 -16.32
C GLY A 227 -5.50 -11.19 -16.39
N ASP A 228 -5.07 -9.93 -16.40
CA ASP A 228 -3.66 -9.56 -16.42
C ASP A 228 -3.12 -9.41 -14.99
N VAL A 229 -1.89 -9.85 -14.74
CA VAL A 229 -1.16 -9.56 -13.51
C VAL A 229 -0.45 -8.20 -13.63
N ARG A 230 -0.51 -7.38 -12.57
CA ARG A 230 0.19 -6.09 -12.48
C ARG A 230 0.58 -5.72 -11.05
N SER A 231 1.49 -4.76 -10.90
CA SER A 231 1.77 -4.13 -9.59
C SER A 231 0.57 -3.30 -9.14
N ILE A 232 0.23 -3.38 -7.86
CA ILE A 232 -0.95 -2.67 -7.32
C ILE A 232 -0.81 -1.15 -7.29
N CYS A 233 0.41 -0.64 -7.51
CA CYS A 233 0.69 0.78 -7.63
C CYS A 233 1.14 1.20 -9.02
N ALA A 234 1.04 0.32 -10.02
CA ALA A 234 1.30 0.68 -11.41
C ALA A 234 0.32 1.75 -11.92
N HIS A 235 0.63 2.34 -13.06
CA HIS A 235 -0.26 3.30 -13.71
C HIS A 235 -1.69 2.75 -13.88
N CYS A 236 -2.69 3.56 -13.55
CA CYS A 236 -4.12 3.18 -13.55
C CYS A 236 -4.48 1.99 -12.63
N ALA A 237 -3.64 1.68 -11.64
CA ALA A 237 -4.01 0.76 -10.58
C ALA A 237 -4.90 1.49 -9.55
N PRO A 238 -5.99 0.87 -9.06
CA PRO A 238 -6.89 1.48 -8.10
C PRO A 238 -6.20 2.02 -6.84
N CYS A 239 -5.12 1.39 -6.36
CA CYS A 239 -4.41 1.92 -5.18
C CYS A 239 -3.55 3.15 -5.50
N LEU A 240 -3.06 3.30 -6.73
CA LEU A 240 -2.42 4.55 -7.14
C LEU A 240 -3.47 5.67 -7.28
N GLU A 241 -4.64 5.36 -7.83
CA GLU A 241 -5.75 6.32 -7.95
C GLU A 241 -6.33 6.70 -6.58
N PHE A 242 -6.35 5.77 -5.62
CA PHE A 242 -6.75 6.02 -4.25
C PHE A 242 -5.92 7.13 -3.58
N ASN A 243 -4.63 7.26 -3.94
CA ASN A 243 -3.78 8.33 -3.40
C ASN A 243 -4.32 9.73 -3.72
N ALA A 244 -4.95 9.92 -4.88
CA ALA A 244 -5.55 11.20 -5.25
C ALA A 244 -6.79 11.55 -4.40
N LEU A 245 -7.41 10.57 -3.74
CA LEU A 245 -8.56 10.82 -2.88
C LEU A 245 -8.18 11.57 -1.59
N PHE A 246 -6.90 11.52 -1.17
CA PHE A 246 -6.39 12.31 -0.03
C PHE A 246 -6.35 13.82 -0.29
N GLU A 247 -6.68 14.29 -1.50
CA GLU A 247 -6.84 15.71 -1.81
C GLU A 247 -8.20 16.29 -1.35
N GLY A 248 -8.89 15.62 -0.42
CA GLY A 248 -10.13 16.07 0.21
C GLY A 248 -11.34 15.16 -0.02
N ARG A 249 -11.34 14.34 -1.09
CA ARG A 249 -12.46 13.45 -1.42
C ARG A 249 -12.66 12.36 -0.38
N LEU A 250 -11.55 11.80 0.14
CA LEU A 250 -11.58 10.78 1.18
C LEU A 250 -12.15 11.34 2.48
N GLU A 251 -11.74 12.56 2.86
CA GLU A 251 -12.25 13.27 4.04
C GLU A 251 -13.74 13.58 3.92
N GLU A 252 -14.22 13.97 2.74
CA GLU A 252 -15.65 14.15 2.47
C GLU A 252 -16.44 12.85 2.67
N ILE A 253 -15.95 11.73 2.11
CA ILE A 253 -16.57 10.41 2.28
C ILE A 253 -16.56 10.00 3.76
N PHE A 254 -15.45 10.21 4.47
CA PHE A 254 -15.35 9.90 5.89
C PHE A 254 -16.27 10.78 6.74
N ALA A 255 -16.47 12.05 6.37
CA ALA A 255 -17.42 12.94 7.03
C ALA A 255 -18.86 12.47 6.80
N GLU A 256 -19.21 12.13 5.55
CA GLU A 256 -20.51 11.59 5.17
C GLU A 256 -20.84 10.31 5.96
N CYS A 257 -19.86 9.42 6.09
CA CYS A 257 -20.00 8.16 6.79
C CYS A 257 -19.84 8.27 8.32
N GLY A 258 -19.58 9.48 8.85
CA GLY A 258 -19.47 9.73 10.29
C GLY A 258 -18.22 9.12 10.93
N CYS A 259 -17.13 8.95 10.18
CA CYS A 259 -15.86 8.39 10.66
C CYS A 259 -14.65 9.33 10.49
N LEU A 260 -14.87 10.59 10.06
CA LEU A 260 -13.80 11.58 9.90
C LEU A 260 -12.96 11.78 11.18
N ASP A 261 -13.60 11.93 12.34
CA ASP A 261 -12.88 12.13 13.60
C ASP A 261 -11.94 10.97 13.94
N LYS A 262 -12.30 9.74 13.55
CA LYS A 262 -11.45 8.56 13.74
C LYS A 262 -10.20 8.64 12.86
N PHE A 263 -10.36 9.02 11.60
CA PHE A 263 -9.25 9.22 10.68
C PHE A 263 -8.32 10.36 11.13
N LEU A 264 -8.88 11.48 11.57
CA LEU A 264 -8.09 12.59 12.11
C LEU A 264 -7.27 12.20 13.35
N ARG A 265 -7.82 11.33 14.21
CA ARG A 265 -7.08 10.78 15.34
C ARG A 265 -5.94 9.85 14.88
N VAL A 266 -6.18 8.98 13.89
CA VAL A 266 -5.10 8.16 13.32
C VAL A 266 -3.97 9.04 12.78
N LEU A 267 -4.29 10.11 12.05
CA LEU A 267 -3.29 11.05 11.54
C LEU A 267 -2.53 11.78 12.67
N ALA A 268 -3.20 12.11 13.77
CA ALA A 268 -2.61 12.90 14.86
C ALA A 268 -1.84 12.07 15.90
N GLU A 269 -2.25 10.82 16.11
CA GLU A 269 -1.81 9.99 17.23
C GLU A 269 -0.92 8.80 16.80
N THR A 270 -0.78 8.54 15.48
CA THR A 270 0.04 7.44 14.95
C THR A 270 1.16 7.94 14.02
N GLN A 271 1.99 7.01 13.55
CA GLN A 271 3.08 7.28 12.61
C GLN A 271 2.63 7.38 11.14
N LEU A 272 1.32 7.33 10.87
CA LEU A 272 0.78 7.36 9.52
C LEU A 272 1.34 8.50 8.65
N PRO A 273 1.44 9.77 9.11
CA PRO A 273 1.98 10.84 8.27
C PRO A 273 3.44 10.61 7.84
N GLN A 274 4.28 10.09 8.74
CA GLN A 274 5.68 9.81 8.45
C GLN A 274 5.79 8.68 7.42
N PHE A 275 5.04 7.58 7.61
CA PHE A 275 5.05 6.48 6.65
C PHE A 275 4.50 6.86 5.28
N ILE A 276 3.57 7.82 5.20
CA ILE A 276 3.10 8.37 3.92
C ILE A 276 4.24 9.11 3.21
N GLU A 277 4.98 9.96 3.92
CA GLU A 277 6.12 10.70 3.36
C GLU A 277 7.21 9.74 2.85
N ASP A 278 7.64 8.79 3.68
CA ASP A 278 8.67 7.82 3.34
C ASP A 278 8.21 6.87 2.22
N GLY A 279 6.95 6.43 2.29
CA GLY A 279 6.34 5.55 1.30
C GLY A 279 6.19 6.22 -0.06
N GLN A 280 5.86 7.51 -0.11
CA GLN A 280 5.75 8.26 -1.37
C GLN A 280 7.10 8.31 -2.11
N LEU A 281 8.20 8.57 -1.40
CA LEU A 281 9.54 8.59 -2.01
C LEU A 281 9.91 7.24 -2.62
N CYS A 282 9.62 6.15 -1.90
CA CYS A 282 9.83 4.79 -2.39
C CYS A 282 8.93 4.44 -3.59
N GLN A 283 7.64 4.78 -3.55
CA GLN A 283 6.71 4.49 -4.64
C GLN A 283 7.12 5.20 -5.93
N GLN A 284 7.57 6.45 -5.83
CA GLN A 284 7.99 7.26 -6.98
C GLN A 284 9.28 6.75 -7.65
N SER A 285 10.14 6.05 -6.92
CA SER A 285 11.38 5.49 -7.51
C SER A 285 11.14 4.25 -8.35
N GLY A 286 9.97 3.60 -8.24
CA GLY A 286 9.66 2.35 -8.93
C GLY A 286 9.25 2.47 -10.41
N GLY A 287 9.35 3.67 -11.00
CA GLY A 287 9.01 3.90 -12.40
C GLY A 287 7.53 3.64 -12.74
N THR A 288 7.24 3.45 -14.03
CA THR A 288 5.85 3.27 -14.52
C THR A 288 5.24 1.93 -14.11
N ALA A 289 6.05 0.88 -14.06
CA ALA A 289 5.65 -0.46 -13.62
C ALA A 289 5.49 -0.56 -12.10
N CYS A 290 5.98 0.44 -11.35
CA CYS A 290 5.97 0.48 -9.89
C CYS A 290 6.63 -0.77 -9.29
N LEU A 291 7.93 -0.93 -9.59
CA LEU A 291 8.79 -2.05 -9.18
C LEU A 291 10.08 -1.52 -8.55
N ILE A 292 10.55 -2.16 -7.47
CA ILE A 292 11.74 -1.77 -6.71
C ILE A 292 12.75 -2.91 -6.74
N GLU A 293 13.94 -2.59 -7.23
CA GLU A 293 15.11 -3.45 -7.15
C GLU A 293 15.80 -3.30 -5.79
N THR A 294 16.15 -4.43 -5.20
CA THR A 294 16.98 -4.49 -4.00
C THR A 294 18.43 -4.77 -4.35
N ASN A 295 19.35 -4.42 -3.45
CA ASN A 295 20.75 -4.79 -3.58
C ASN A 295 21.02 -6.04 -2.75
N CYS A 296 21.32 -7.16 -3.39
CA CYS A 296 21.66 -8.39 -2.69
C CYS A 296 23.17 -8.49 -2.46
N ALA A 297 23.58 -8.90 -1.26
CA ALA A 297 24.96 -9.25 -1.03
C ALA A 297 25.32 -10.41 -1.96
N GLY A 298 26.29 -10.20 -2.85
CA GLY A 298 26.85 -11.27 -3.66
C GLY A 298 27.32 -12.41 -2.75
N ASN A 299 27.26 -13.64 -3.26
CA ASN A 299 27.85 -14.79 -2.57
C ASN A 299 29.37 -14.59 -2.53
N GLY A 300 29.85 -13.92 -1.48
CA GLY A 300 31.28 -13.72 -1.24
C GLY A 300 31.96 -15.08 -1.09
N HIS A 301 32.71 -15.47 -2.12
CA HIS A 301 33.77 -16.47 -2.00
C HIS A 301 35.07 -15.78 -1.56
#